data_AF-A0A370MWT6-F1
#
_entry.id   AF-A0A370MWT6-F1
#
_cell.length_a   1.000
_cell.length_b   1.000
_cell.length_c   1.000
_cell.angle_alpha   90.00
_cell.angle_beta   90.00
_cell.angle_gamma   90.00
#
_symmetry.space_group_name_H-M   'P 1'
#
loop_
_entity.id
_entity.type
_entity.pdbx_description
1 polymer ?
#
loop_
_entity_poly.entity_id
_entity_poly.type
_entity_poly.pdbx_seq_one_letter_code
_entity_poly.pdbx_strand_id
1 'polypeptide(L)'
;MSNIQLDIEWTEAASRKIEKLMPRGGQEAFLALPPVECLPMEGDVLFLGPDGKQQPFIVAERQYHHDGDADWTIILILDVPQATH
;
A
#
# COMPACT_ATOMS: atom_id res chain seq x y z
N MET A 1 11.59 9.51 -20.51
CA MET A 1 11.51 8.64 -19.33
C MET A 1 10.06 8.63 -18.94
N SER A 2 9.41 7.47 -18.90
CA SER A 2 8.03 7.35 -18.44
C SER A 2 8.00 7.66 -16.94
N ASN A 3 7.10 8.53 -16.48
CA ASN A 3 6.95 8.73 -15.04
C ASN A 3 6.09 7.57 -14.51
N ILE A 4 6.59 6.90 -13.47
CA ILE A 4 5.83 5.87 -12.78
C ILE A 4 5.41 6.46 -11.43
N GLN A 5 4.11 6.59 -11.23
CA GLN A 5 3.51 6.97 -9.96
C GLN A 5 3.06 5.71 -9.21
N LEU A 6 3.25 5.71 -7.90
CA LEU A 6 2.71 4.68 -7.00
C LEU A 6 1.58 5.30 -6.17
N ASP A 7 0.45 4.62 -6.11
CA ASP A 7 -0.68 4.96 -5.25
C ASP A 7 -1.10 3.76 -4.41
N ILE A 8 -1.79 4.04 -3.29
CA ILE A 8 -2.30 3.02 -2.37
C ILE A 8 -3.79 3.24 -2.15
N GLU A 9 -4.54 2.19 -2.43
CA GLU A 9 -5.92 2.06 -2.04
C GLU A 9 -6.06 1.04 -0.91
N TRP A 10 -7.09 1.21 -0.09
CA TRP A 10 -7.30 0.40 1.10
C TRP A 10 -8.68 -0.23 1.03
N THR A 11 -8.79 -1.52 1.33
CA THR A 11 -10.09 -2.12 1.61
C THR A 11 -10.73 -1.45 2.85
N GLU A 12 -12.01 -1.69 3.07
CA GLU A 12 -12.70 -1.18 4.27
C GLU A 12 -12.04 -1.69 5.57
N ALA A 13 -11.62 -2.97 5.58
CA ALA A 13 -10.96 -3.58 6.73
C ALA A 13 -9.58 -2.95 6.99
N ALA A 14 -8.78 -2.76 5.94
CA ALA A 14 -7.47 -2.13 6.05
C ALA A 14 -7.58 -0.66 6.43
N SER A 15 -8.53 0.09 5.86
CA SER A 15 -8.84 1.48 6.20
C SER A 15 -9.09 1.64 7.71
N ARG A 16 -9.97 0.81 8.28
CA ARG A 16 -10.25 0.83 9.72
C ARG A 16 -9.03 0.48 10.58
N LYS A 17 -8.14 -0.39 10.09
CA LYS A 17 -6.92 -0.79 10.80
C LYS A 17 -5.89 0.34 10.79
N ILE A 18 -5.63 0.95 9.63
CA ILE A 18 -4.66 2.03 9.50
C ILE A 18 -5.11 3.30 10.21
N GLU A 19 -6.41 3.63 10.19
CA GLU A 19 -6.98 4.75 10.96
C GLU A 19 -6.76 4.59 12.47
N LYS A 20 -6.91 3.37 13.00
CA LYS A 20 -6.61 3.09 14.42
C LYS A 20 -5.12 3.20 14.73
N LEU A 21 -4.28 2.78 13.80
CA LEU A 21 -2.83 2.78 13.96
C LEU A 21 -2.24 4.20 13.83
N MET A 22 -2.83 5.03 12.96
CA MET A 22 -2.39 6.38 12.61
C MET A 22 -3.58 7.37 12.48
N PRO A 23 -4.26 7.71 13.59
CA PRO A 23 -5.55 8.44 13.59
C PRO A 23 -5.49 9.93 13.20
N ARG A 24 -4.32 10.48 12.88
CA ARG A 24 -4.15 11.90 12.56
C ARG A 24 -3.37 12.09 11.26
N GLY A 25 -3.91 11.61 10.14
CA GLY A 25 -3.49 11.98 8.78
C GLY A 25 -1.99 12.23 8.62
N GLY A 26 -1.17 11.37 9.25
CA GLY A 26 0.26 11.58 9.32
C GLY A 26 0.75 11.37 7.92
N GLN A 27 1.00 12.45 7.19
CA GLN A 27 1.53 12.45 5.83
C GLN A 27 2.94 11.81 5.73
N GLU A 28 3.41 11.15 6.78
CA GLU A 28 4.54 10.23 6.82
C GLU A 28 4.10 8.75 6.74
N ALA A 29 2.91 8.47 6.18
CA ALA A 29 2.44 7.11 5.88
C ALA A 29 3.31 6.37 4.82
N PHE A 30 4.42 6.98 4.37
CA PHE A 30 5.43 6.40 3.49
C PHE A 30 6.60 5.75 4.23
N LEU A 31 6.41 5.30 5.47
CA LEU A 31 7.45 4.53 6.15
C LEU A 31 7.51 3.12 5.54
N ALA A 32 8.45 2.97 4.59
CA ALA A 32 8.93 1.74 3.98
C ALA A 32 8.10 1.11 2.84
N LEU A 33 7.48 1.92 1.97
CA LEU A 33 7.18 1.37 0.63
C LEU A 33 8.50 1.04 -0.07
N PRO A 34 8.65 -0.18 -0.61
CA PRO A 34 9.85 -0.51 -1.34
C PRO A 34 9.99 0.38 -2.58
N PRO A 35 11.22 0.58 -3.09
CA PRO A 35 11.45 1.29 -4.34
C PRO A 35 10.59 0.73 -5.47
N VAL A 36 10.35 1.53 -6.52
CA VAL A 36 9.52 1.11 -7.68
C VAL A 36 10.08 -0.16 -8.34
N GLU A 37 11.39 -0.35 -8.27
CA GLU A 37 12.11 -1.54 -8.74
C GLU A 37 11.82 -2.81 -7.91
N CYS A 38 11.29 -2.64 -6.69
CA CYS A 38 10.99 -3.68 -5.72
C CYS A 38 9.51 -3.64 -5.30
N LEU A 39 8.61 -3.22 -6.19
CA LEU A 39 7.19 -3.11 -5.84
C LEU A 39 6.63 -4.46 -5.37
N PRO A 40 5.76 -4.45 -4.36
CA PRO A 40 5.12 -5.67 -3.87
C PRO A 40 4.15 -6.22 -4.92
N MET A 41 4.03 -7.54 -4.97
CA MET A 41 3.03 -8.25 -5.77
C MET A 41 1.81 -8.61 -4.92
N GLU A 42 0.73 -8.99 -5.59
CA GLU A 42 -0.42 -9.63 -4.95
C GLU A 42 0.04 -10.82 -4.06
N GLY A 43 -0.46 -10.85 -2.84
CA GLY A 43 -0.09 -11.83 -1.81
C GLY A 43 1.07 -11.41 -0.91
N ASP A 44 1.87 -10.40 -1.29
CA ASP A 44 2.97 -9.90 -0.45
C ASP A 44 2.44 -9.17 0.79
N VAL A 45 3.23 -9.22 1.87
CA VAL A 45 2.88 -8.59 3.15
C VAL A 45 3.76 -7.37 3.41
N LEU A 46 3.11 -6.24 3.68
CA LEU A 46 3.74 -4.98 4.07
C LEU A 46 3.52 -4.70 5.55
N PHE A 47 4.56 -4.25 6.24
CA PHE A 47 4.50 -3.84 7.65
C PHE A 47 4.42 -2.32 7.72
N LEU A 48 3.21 -1.79 7.94
CA LEU A 48 2.93 -0.36 7.90
C LEU A 48 2.56 0.17 9.28
N GLY A 49 2.91 1.43 9.55
CA GLY A 49 2.62 2.12 10.80
C GLY A 49 3.85 2.80 11.42
N PRO A 50 3.71 3.38 12.63
CA PRO A 50 4.82 4.00 13.34
C PRO A 50 5.95 3.02 13.62
N ASP A 51 7.18 3.53 13.68
CA ASP A 51 8.35 2.71 14.01
C ASP A 51 8.16 1.93 15.32
N GLY A 52 8.57 0.67 15.32
CA GLY A 52 8.36 -0.28 16.42
C GLY A 52 6.91 -0.70 16.68
N LYS A 53 5.93 -0.23 15.89
CA LYS A 53 4.50 -0.58 16.01
C LYS A 53 3.86 -0.96 14.68
N GLN A 54 4.66 -1.27 13.67
CA GLN A 54 4.17 -1.65 12.35
C GLN A 54 3.26 -2.89 12.45
N GLN A 55 2.20 -2.90 11.67
CA GLN A 55 1.27 -4.03 11.58
C GLN A 55 1.22 -4.54 10.15
N PRO A 56 0.91 -5.84 9.97
CA PRO A 56 0.90 -6.43 8.63
C PRO A 56 -0.36 -6.03 7.86
N PHE A 57 -0.16 -5.74 6.58
CA PHE A 57 -1.16 -5.54 5.53
C PHE A 57 -0.77 -6.46 4.36
N ILE A 58 -1.74 -7.02 3.66
CA ILE A 58 -1.49 -7.85 2.48
C ILE A 58 -1.84 -7.06 1.23
N VAL A 59 -1.04 -7.20 0.17
CA VAL A 59 -1.41 -6.69 -1.15
C VAL A 59 -2.47 -7.62 -1.72
N ALA A 60 -3.72 -7.19 -1.68
CA ALA A 60 -4.85 -7.96 -2.18
C ALA A 60 -4.94 -7.92 -3.70
N GLU A 61 -4.52 -6.82 -4.31
CA GLU A 61 -4.50 -6.66 -5.75
C GLU A 61 -3.48 -5.58 -6.15
N ARG A 62 -2.91 -5.72 -7.34
CA ARG A 62 -2.06 -4.69 -7.96
C ARG A 62 -2.62 -4.32 -9.33
N GLN A 63 -2.95 -3.06 -9.50
CA GLN A 63 -3.49 -2.53 -10.75
C GLN A 63 -2.48 -1.61 -11.45
N TYR A 64 -2.60 -1.56 -12.78
CA TYR A 64 -1.79 -0.72 -13.63
C TYR A 64 -2.71 0.18 -14.45
N HIS A 65 -2.59 1.48 -14.25
CA HIS A 65 -3.30 2.50 -15.01
C HIS A 65 -2.31 3.23 -15.91
N HIS A 66 -2.74 3.53 -17.13
CA HIS A 66 -1.93 4.22 -18.12
C HIS A 66 -2.76 5.31 -18.78
N ASP A 67 -2.45 6.57 -18.47
CA ASP A 67 -3.09 7.73 -19.09
C ASP A 67 -2.14 8.34 -20.13
N GLY A 68 -2.40 8.05 -21.41
CA GLY A 68 -1.73 8.72 -22.52
C GLY A 68 -0.23 8.38 -22.68
N ASP A 69 0.55 9.31 -23.24
CA ASP A 69 1.82 8.99 -23.93
C ASP A 69 3.03 8.64 -23.03
N ALA A 70 2.97 8.74 -21.69
CA ALA A 70 4.17 8.49 -20.87
C ALA A 70 3.99 8.14 -19.38
N ASP A 71 2.80 8.30 -18.78
CA ASP A 71 2.65 8.21 -17.33
C ASP A 71 1.91 6.92 -16.94
N TRP A 72 2.56 6.11 -16.10
CA TRP A 72 2.00 4.89 -15.55
C TRP A 72 1.71 5.09 -14.07
N THR A 73 0.52 4.73 -13.62
CA THR A 73 0.18 4.67 -12.20
C THR A 73 0.02 3.22 -11.79
N ILE A 74 0.74 2.82 -10.75
CA ILE A 74 0.60 1.50 -10.14
C ILE A 74 -0.18 1.72 -8.84
N ILE A 75 -1.30 1.01 -8.71
CA ILE A 75 -2.15 1.09 -7.53
C ILE A 75 -2.00 -0.22 -6.77
N LEU A 76 -1.58 -0.13 -5.50
CA LEU A 76 -1.57 -1.26 -4.58
C LEU A 76 -2.83 -1.21 -3.73
N ILE A 77 -3.67 -2.24 -3.85
CA ILE A 77 -4.85 -2.38 -3.01
C ILE A 77 -4.45 -3.22 -1.79
N LEU A 78 -4.49 -2.61 -0.61
CA LEU A 78 -4.08 -3.24 0.63
C LEU A 78 -5.29 -3.72 1.44
N ASP A 79 -5.20 -4.96 1.93
CA ASP A 79 -6.15 -5.56 2.86
C ASP A 79 -5.46 -5.98 4.17
N VAL A 80 -6.24 -6.51 5.11
CA VAL A 80 -5.74 -7.14 6.34
C VAL A 80 -5.49 -8.63 6.10
N PRO A 81 -4.41 -9.22 6.63
CA PRO A 81 -4.24 -10.66 6.62
C PRO A 81 -5.43 -11.31 7.34
N GLN A 82 -6.15 -12.19 6.66
CA GLN A 82 -7.16 -12.99 7.33
C GLN A 82 -6.45 -13.91 8.33
N ALA A 83 -6.91 -13.92 9.58
CA ALA A 83 -6.51 -14.97 10.50
C ALA A 83 -7.07 -16.28 9.91
N THR A 84 -6.21 -17.09 9.29
CA THR A 84 -6.51 -18.50 9.03
C THR A 84 -6.81 -19.13 10.38
N HIS A 85 -8.10 -19.30 10.65
CA HIS A 85 -8.64 -19.99 11.81
C HIS A 85 -8.51 -21.50 11.65
#